data_AF-A0A9C7WGB6-F1
#
_entry.id   AF-A0A9C7WGB6-F1
#
_cell.length_a   1.000
_cell.length_b   1.000
_cell.length_c   1.000
_cell.angle_alpha   90.00
_cell.angle_beta   90.00
_cell.angle_gamma   90.00
#
_symmetry.space_group_name_H-M   'P 1'
#
loop_
_entity.id
_entity.type
_entity.pdbx_description
1 polymer ?
#
loop_
_entity_poly.entity_id
_entity_poly.type
_entity_poly.pdbx_seq_one_letter_code
_entity_poly.pdbx_strand_id
1 'polypeptide(L)'
;MGYRRASIILIDGARYDVLSELVVGGKLPNLRKLDVRRAVTVFPSTTGPAYLPFLTGFFPGQLDVPGIRWLSKDALARSFLHPHARRSYMGYEAIFFNRDIKAKTIFQYFRKPWAIFSLITKGLPRRGNRTRWARRLMYPYSHFLHDWRPLERVFARKLVKWAESDSDFLFAVFPSVDGFSHLYHPSHPKVLESYRNFDRALGAMLEVLRKKRELKDTLVLVVSDHGLSPTHTHVDLAGFLHERFGCLYYPLVFKPGASSAEMVSGNGMSHIYLKNGTWRGRAFYEDIEDLQLLEDLLKLEGVDFVACRARGGAILVLGRRGRAEVLSEGDRILYEFEGDDPLSFGGSGAFSSQEVLER
;
A
#
# COMPACT_ATOMS: atom_id res chain seq x y z
N MET A 1 -12.01 -15.56 26.59
CA MET A 1 -11.55 -16.74 25.81
C MET A 1 -10.65 -16.22 24.70
N GLY A 2 -9.42 -16.72 24.58
CA GLY A 2 -8.51 -16.33 23.49
C GLY A 2 -8.55 -17.34 22.34
N TYR A 3 -8.40 -16.87 21.10
CA TYR A 3 -8.25 -17.75 19.94
C TYR A 3 -6.92 -18.51 20.01
N ARG A 4 -6.90 -19.78 19.59
CA ARG A 4 -5.68 -20.61 19.51
C ARG A 4 -4.91 -20.42 18.21
N ARG A 5 -5.60 -19.97 17.16
CA ARG A 5 -5.05 -19.74 15.82
C ARG A 5 -5.62 -18.44 15.25
N ALA A 6 -4.87 -17.77 14.39
CA ALA A 6 -5.36 -16.60 13.67
C ALA A 6 -4.93 -16.62 12.19
N SER A 7 -5.76 -16.06 11.31
CA SER A 7 -5.39 -15.79 9.93
C SER A 7 -5.78 -14.36 9.54
N ILE A 8 -4.91 -13.73 8.75
CA ILE A 8 -5.19 -12.53 7.97
C ILE A 8 -5.03 -12.92 6.51
N ILE A 9 -6.12 -12.89 5.78
CA ILE A 9 -6.20 -13.25 4.38
C ILE A 9 -6.53 -11.99 3.60
N LEU A 10 -5.55 -11.47 2.89
CA LEU A 10 -5.62 -10.22 2.16
C LEU A 10 -6.03 -10.47 0.71
N ILE A 11 -7.13 -9.87 0.27
CA ILE A 11 -7.52 -9.80 -1.14
C ILE A 11 -6.95 -8.49 -1.69
N ASP A 12 -5.91 -8.59 -2.49
CA ASP A 12 -5.18 -7.42 -3.01
C ASP A 12 -6.09 -6.61 -3.93
N GLY A 13 -6.17 -5.30 -3.72
CA GLY A 13 -6.99 -4.39 -4.52
C GLY A 13 -8.50 -4.64 -4.47
N ALA A 14 -9.01 -5.31 -3.44
CA ALA A 14 -10.43 -5.58 -3.32
C ALA A 14 -11.22 -4.33 -2.94
N ARG A 15 -11.94 -3.75 -3.91
CA ARG A 15 -12.88 -2.66 -3.66
C ARG A 15 -14.08 -3.13 -2.83
N TYR A 16 -14.44 -2.31 -1.84
CA TYR A 16 -15.57 -2.61 -0.94
C TYR A 16 -16.92 -2.69 -1.67
N ASP A 17 -17.19 -1.80 -2.62
CA ASP A 17 -18.45 -1.76 -3.36
C ASP A 17 -18.69 -3.04 -4.17
N VAL A 18 -17.70 -3.46 -4.95
CA VAL A 18 -17.76 -4.70 -5.75
C VAL A 18 -17.88 -5.92 -4.84
N LEU A 19 -17.07 -6.01 -3.78
CA LEU A 19 -17.13 -7.13 -2.84
C LEU A 19 -18.48 -7.19 -2.12
N SER A 20 -18.99 -6.06 -1.64
CA SER A 20 -20.28 -5.96 -0.95
C SER A 20 -21.43 -6.35 -1.87
N GLU A 21 -21.45 -5.88 -3.13
CA GLU A 21 -22.46 -6.26 -4.11
C GLU A 21 -22.47 -7.77 -4.36
N LEU A 22 -21.28 -8.38 -4.53
CA LEU A 22 -21.16 -9.82 -4.73
C LEU A 22 -21.59 -10.64 -3.50
N VAL A 23 -21.34 -10.15 -2.29
CA VAL A 23 -21.80 -10.78 -1.03
C VAL A 23 -23.32 -10.69 -0.91
N VAL A 24 -23.90 -9.50 -1.07
CA VAL A 24 -25.35 -9.25 -0.98
C VAL A 24 -26.09 -10.03 -2.06
N GLY A 25 -25.56 -10.05 -3.29
CA GLY A 25 -26.09 -10.82 -4.42
C GLY A 25 -25.89 -12.34 -4.32
N GLY A 26 -25.38 -12.86 -3.20
CA GLY A 26 -25.23 -14.28 -2.94
C GLY A 26 -24.17 -14.99 -3.79
N LYS A 27 -23.27 -14.24 -4.44
CA LYS A 27 -22.21 -14.79 -5.31
C LYS A 27 -20.97 -15.24 -4.52
N LEU A 28 -20.83 -14.79 -3.27
CA LEU A 28 -19.72 -15.12 -2.37
C LEU A 28 -20.26 -15.75 -1.06
N PRO A 29 -20.78 -16.99 -1.11
CA PRO A 29 -21.50 -17.60 0.01
C PRO A 29 -20.63 -17.90 1.24
N ASN A 30 -19.30 -17.98 1.10
CA ASN A 30 -18.42 -18.21 2.25
C ASN A 30 -18.03 -16.90 2.93
N LEU A 31 -17.77 -15.85 2.16
CA LEU A 31 -17.58 -14.50 2.69
C LEU A 31 -18.84 -13.97 3.37
N ARG A 32 -20.03 -14.29 2.85
CA ARG A 32 -21.32 -13.94 3.49
C ARG A 32 -21.48 -14.47 4.91
N LYS A 33 -20.73 -15.51 5.30
CA LYS A 33 -20.73 -16.06 6.66
C LYS A 33 -19.90 -15.24 7.65
N LEU A 34 -19.08 -14.32 7.16
CA LEU A 34 -18.27 -13.40 7.96
C LEU A 34 -18.99 -12.06 8.10
N ASP A 35 -18.57 -11.28 9.08
CA ASP A 35 -18.99 -9.88 9.24
C ASP A 35 -18.18 -9.00 8.27
N VAL A 36 -18.84 -8.55 7.20
CA VAL A 36 -18.21 -7.75 6.13
C VAL A 36 -18.49 -6.28 6.40
N ARG A 37 -17.43 -5.48 6.56
CA ARG A 37 -17.52 -4.06 6.88
C ARG A 37 -16.62 -3.21 5.99
N ARG A 38 -16.99 -1.94 5.83
CA ARG A 38 -16.13 -0.93 5.23
C ARG A 38 -15.03 -0.56 6.23
N ALA A 39 -13.81 -0.36 5.74
CA ALA A 39 -12.66 0.09 6.52
C ALA A 39 -11.85 1.11 5.71
N VAL A 40 -11.03 1.90 6.40
CA VAL A 40 -10.13 2.89 5.82
C VAL A 40 -8.73 2.30 5.70
N THR A 41 -8.09 2.52 4.56
CA THR A 41 -6.70 2.08 4.31
C THR A 41 -5.70 3.18 4.71
N VAL A 42 -4.42 2.87 4.64
CA VAL A 42 -3.34 3.83 4.88
C VAL A 42 -3.02 4.65 3.64
N PHE A 43 -2.32 5.75 3.84
CA PHE A 43 -1.74 6.55 2.78
C PHE A 43 -0.21 6.35 2.69
N PRO A 44 0.36 6.09 1.50
CA PRO A 44 -0.33 5.77 0.25
C PRO A 44 -0.94 4.36 0.27
N SER A 45 -2.12 4.22 -0.35
CA SER A 45 -2.89 2.98 -0.40
C SER A 45 -2.37 2.05 -1.50
N THR A 46 -1.14 1.56 -1.35
CA THR A 46 -0.44 0.76 -2.36
C THR A 46 0.04 -0.58 -1.81
N THR A 47 -0.05 -1.61 -2.66
CA THR A 47 0.49 -2.96 -2.42
C THR A 47 1.90 -2.91 -1.83
N GLY A 48 2.10 -3.59 -0.70
CA GLY A 48 3.37 -3.56 0.03
C GLY A 48 3.32 -2.61 1.22
N PRO A 49 3.46 -1.27 1.03
CA PRO A 49 3.30 -0.32 2.13
C PRO A 49 1.99 -0.50 2.91
N ALA A 50 0.88 -0.73 2.21
CA ALA A 50 -0.43 -0.95 2.85
C ALA A 50 -0.53 -2.26 3.64
N TYR A 51 0.45 -3.16 3.54
CA TYR A 51 0.52 -4.36 4.38
C TYR A 51 1.11 -4.07 5.77
N LEU A 52 1.86 -2.97 5.91
CA LEU A 52 2.62 -2.65 7.13
C LEU A 52 1.74 -2.54 8.38
N PRO A 53 0.56 -1.91 8.38
CA PRO A 53 -0.29 -1.84 9.57
C PRO A 53 -0.72 -3.23 10.04
N PHE A 54 -1.15 -4.10 9.13
CA PHE A 54 -1.55 -5.48 9.46
C PHE A 54 -0.38 -6.27 10.06
N LEU A 55 0.83 -6.02 9.58
CA LEU A 55 2.02 -6.77 9.95
C LEU A 55 2.81 -6.16 11.10
N THR A 56 2.64 -4.88 11.43
CA THR A 56 3.51 -4.19 12.40
C THR A 56 2.75 -3.31 13.38
N GLY A 57 1.49 -2.96 13.09
CA GLY A 57 0.73 -1.97 13.84
C GLY A 57 1.10 -0.51 13.54
N PHE A 58 2.00 -0.24 12.59
CA PHE A 58 2.46 1.10 12.23
C PHE A 58 2.08 1.47 10.80
N PHE A 59 1.81 2.76 10.60
CA PHE A 59 1.64 3.34 9.28
C PHE A 59 2.97 3.37 8.51
N PRO A 60 2.95 3.36 7.15
CA PRO A 60 4.18 3.35 6.36
C PRO A 60 5.14 4.51 6.68
N GLY A 61 4.60 5.72 6.88
CA GLY A 61 5.37 6.91 7.24
C GLY A 61 6.11 6.78 8.58
N GLN A 62 5.53 6.12 9.58
CA GLN A 62 6.16 5.90 10.89
C GLN A 62 7.35 4.94 10.81
N LEU A 63 7.44 4.14 9.74
CA LEU A 63 8.49 3.17 9.52
C LEU A 63 9.58 3.66 8.56
N ASP A 64 9.51 4.91 8.09
CA ASP A 64 10.33 5.46 7.00
C ASP A 64 10.20 4.65 5.70
N VAL A 65 9.00 4.12 5.43
CA VAL A 65 8.65 3.44 4.18
C VAL A 65 7.48 4.19 3.53
N PRO A 66 7.68 5.42 3.03
CA PRO A 66 6.59 6.34 2.71
C PRO A 66 5.83 5.99 1.42
N GLY A 67 6.22 4.94 0.71
CA GLY A 67 5.59 4.50 -0.53
C GLY A 67 6.27 3.29 -1.14
N ILE A 68 5.74 2.82 -2.27
CA ILE A 68 6.31 1.68 -3.02
C ILE A 68 7.61 2.06 -3.73
N ARG A 69 7.76 3.35 -4.06
CA ARG A 69 8.98 3.99 -4.50
C ARG A 69 9.29 5.16 -3.59
N TRP A 70 10.57 5.36 -3.31
CA TRP A 70 11.02 6.50 -2.50
C TRP A 70 12.53 6.72 -2.66
N LEU A 71 12.97 7.92 -2.28
CA LEU A 71 14.35 8.36 -2.35
C LEU A 71 14.92 8.64 -0.96
N SER A 72 16.12 8.13 -0.67
CA SER A 72 16.94 8.59 0.45
C SER A 72 17.88 9.69 -0.03
N LYS A 73 17.48 10.94 0.25
CA LYS A 73 18.27 12.16 0.00
C LYS A 73 19.69 12.07 0.59
N ASP A 74 19.82 11.60 1.83
CA ASP A 74 21.12 11.46 2.48
C ASP A 74 22.03 10.40 1.85
N ALA A 75 21.46 9.24 1.47
CA ALA A 75 22.24 8.20 0.79
C ALA A 75 22.65 8.64 -0.62
N LEU A 76 21.76 9.32 -1.35
CA LEU A 76 22.05 9.87 -2.67
C LEU A 76 23.15 10.96 -2.60
N ALA A 77 23.15 11.79 -1.55
CA ALA A 77 24.16 12.80 -1.32
C ALA A 77 25.55 12.22 -1.00
N ARG A 78 25.63 11.00 -0.45
CA ARG A 78 26.91 10.30 -0.21
C ARG A 78 27.50 9.75 -1.50
N SER A 79 26.66 9.15 -2.35
CA SER A 79 27.05 8.67 -3.67
C SER A 79 25.82 8.49 -4.54
N PHE A 80 25.92 8.94 -5.80
CA PHE A 80 24.86 8.75 -6.79
C PHE A 80 24.51 7.27 -7.01
N LEU A 81 25.50 6.37 -6.84
CA LEU A 81 25.34 4.92 -7.00
C LEU A 81 25.10 4.20 -5.66
N HIS A 82 24.84 4.93 -4.57
CA HIS A 82 24.63 4.30 -3.26
C HIS A 82 23.45 3.30 -3.35
N PRO A 83 23.61 2.04 -2.92
CA PRO A 83 22.58 1.00 -3.06
C PRO A 83 21.32 1.27 -2.22
N HIS A 84 21.36 2.29 -1.35
CA HIS A 84 20.24 2.73 -0.53
C HIS A 84 19.71 4.12 -0.87
N ALA A 85 20.21 4.72 -1.96
CA ALA A 85 19.72 6.02 -2.43
C ALA A 85 18.26 5.95 -2.90
N ARG A 86 17.83 4.81 -3.43
CA ARG A 86 16.54 4.66 -4.11
C ARG A 86 15.88 3.35 -3.73
N ARG A 87 14.55 3.34 -3.74
CA ARG A 87 13.76 2.12 -3.68
C ARG A 87 12.68 2.12 -4.75
N SER A 88 12.53 0.95 -5.35
CA SER A 88 11.31 0.51 -6.01
C SER A 88 11.04 -0.91 -5.56
N TYR A 89 10.01 -1.10 -4.74
CA TYR A 89 9.60 -2.43 -4.29
C TYR A 89 8.87 -3.23 -5.37
N MET A 90 8.73 -2.65 -6.56
CA MET A 90 8.30 -3.33 -7.80
C MET A 90 9.50 -3.85 -8.62
N GLY A 91 10.71 -3.35 -8.34
CA GLY A 91 11.94 -3.70 -9.05
C GLY A 91 12.81 -4.69 -8.28
N TYR A 92 14.08 -4.77 -8.68
CA TYR A 92 15.06 -5.60 -7.99
C TYR A 92 15.28 -5.13 -6.54
N GLU A 93 15.06 -3.85 -6.24
CA GLU A 93 15.17 -3.27 -4.90
C GLU A 93 14.13 -3.83 -3.91
N ALA A 94 13.13 -4.58 -4.37
CA ALA A 94 12.21 -5.35 -3.53
C ALA A 94 12.93 -6.27 -2.53
N ILE A 95 14.17 -6.69 -2.83
CA ILE A 95 14.99 -7.48 -1.89
C ILE A 95 15.30 -6.72 -0.60
N PHE A 96 15.32 -5.39 -0.62
CA PHE A 96 15.63 -4.54 0.53
C PHE A 96 14.41 -4.28 1.41
N PHE A 97 13.19 -4.52 0.93
CA PHE A 97 11.96 -4.16 1.61
C PHE A 97 11.90 -4.68 3.05
N ASN A 98 12.22 -5.97 3.25
CA ASN A 98 12.22 -6.59 4.59
C ASN A 98 13.28 -6.01 5.54
N ARG A 99 14.36 -5.41 5.00
CA ARG A 99 15.41 -4.78 5.80
C ARG A 99 15.10 -3.32 6.10
N ASP A 100 14.39 -2.63 5.20
CA ASP A 100 14.05 -1.22 5.37
C ASP A 100 12.97 -1.02 6.47
N ILE A 101 12.11 -2.02 6.70
CA ILE A 101 11.13 -2.01 7.80
C ILE A 101 11.88 -2.01 9.14
N LYS A 102 11.67 -1.02 10.00
CA LYS A 102 12.36 -0.91 11.31
C LYS A 102 11.68 -1.71 12.43
N ALA A 103 10.35 -1.78 12.44
CA ALA A 103 9.59 -2.48 13.48
C ALA A 103 9.71 -4.01 13.42
N LYS A 104 9.36 -4.67 14.54
CA LYS A 104 9.07 -6.12 14.56
C LYS A 104 7.79 -6.39 13.78
N THR A 105 7.72 -7.54 13.12
CA THR A 105 6.48 -7.97 12.47
C THR A 105 5.68 -8.92 13.35
N ILE A 106 4.39 -9.05 13.05
CA ILE A 106 3.44 -9.91 13.75
C ILE A 106 3.92 -11.37 13.77
N PHE A 107 4.64 -11.80 12.73
CA PHE A 107 5.23 -13.14 12.64
C PHE A 107 6.11 -13.49 13.85
N GLN A 108 6.77 -12.52 14.47
CA GLN A 108 7.67 -12.75 15.59
C GLN A 108 6.95 -13.03 16.91
N TYR A 109 5.62 -12.81 16.98
CA TYR A 109 4.80 -13.08 18.16
C TYR A 109 4.10 -14.44 18.11
N PHE A 110 4.22 -15.16 16.99
CA PHE A 110 3.65 -16.48 16.80
C PHE A 110 4.73 -17.56 16.75
N ARG A 111 4.41 -18.78 17.18
CA ARG A 111 5.35 -19.90 17.29
C ARG A 111 5.62 -20.56 15.94
N LYS A 112 4.58 -20.73 15.12
CA LYS A 112 4.64 -21.42 13.82
C LYS A 112 3.94 -20.60 12.72
N PRO A 113 4.32 -19.32 12.53
CA PRO A 113 3.69 -18.44 11.54
C PRO A 113 3.96 -18.91 10.11
N TRP A 114 2.94 -18.80 9.27
CA TRP A 114 3.04 -19.03 7.83
C TRP A 114 2.78 -17.73 7.07
N ALA A 115 3.42 -17.63 5.90
CA ALA A 115 3.05 -16.65 4.90
C ALA A 115 2.81 -17.31 3.54
N ILE A 116 1.78 -16.84 2.83
CA ILE A 116 1.45 -17.22 1.47
C ILE A 116 1.45 -15.94 0.62
N PHE A 117 2.27 -15.93 -0.43
CA PHE A 117 2.48 -14.85 -1.40
C PHE A 117 2.83 -13.45 -0.89
N SER A 118 2.87 -13.21 0.43
CA SER A 118 3.27 -11.93 1.03
C SER A 118 4.61 -11.40 0.51
N LEU A 119 4.68 -10.10 0.21
CA LEU A 119 5.93 -9.38 -0.09
C LEU A 119 6.81 -9.25 1.17
N ILE A 120 6.17 -9.05 2.33
CA ILE A 120 6.83 -8.84 3.62
C ILE A 120 6.88 -10.16 4.38
N THR A 121 8.09 -10.60 4.66
CA THR A 121 8.42 -11.83 5.40
C THR A 121 9.51 -11.58 6.46
N LYS A 122 9.75 -10.32 6.86
CA LYS A 122 10.66 -9.97 7.95
C LYS A 122 10.21 -10.70 9.21
N GLY A 123 11.12 -11.33 9.93
CA GLY A 123 10.80 -12.08 11.16
C GLY A 123 10.14 -13.45 10.93
N LEU A 124 9.85 -13.84 9.69
CA LEU A 124 9.27 -15.14 9.39
C LEU A 124 10.36 -16.24 9.34
N PRO A 125 10.18 -17.39 10.02
CA PRO A 125 11.08 -18.52 9.90
C PRO A 125 11.18 -19.01 8.44
N ARG A 126 12.36 -19.50 8.03
CA ARG A 126 12.60 -19.95 6.64
C ARG A 126 11.55 -20.94 6.13
N ARG A 127 11.06 -21.86 6.97
CA ARG A 127 10.03 -22.85 6.64
C ARG A 127 8.60 -22.28 6.63
N GLY A 128 8.39 -21.10 7.22
CA GLY A 128 7.09 -20.41 7.29
C GLY A 128 6.70 -19.73 5.97
N ASN A 129 7.67 -19.34 5.12
CA ASN A 129 7.35 -18.81 3.79
C ASN A 129 6.97 -19.96 2.84
N ARG A 130 5.66 -20.20 2.67
CA ARG A 130 5.15 -21.38 1.95
C ARG A 130 5.14 -21.25 0.43
N THR A 131 5.45 -20.06 -0.08
CA THR A 131 5.44 -19.74 -1.51
C THR A 131 6.70 -18.98 -1.93
N ARG A 132 7.82 -19.11 -1.21
CA ARG A 132 9.06 -18.35 -1.49
C ARG A 132 9.50 -18.43 -2.96
N TRP A 133 9.49 -19.65 -3.50
CA TRP A 133 9.86 -19.92 -4.89
C TRP A 133 8.72 -19.68 -5.86
N ALA A 134 7.51 -20.14 -5.51
CA ALA A 134 6.31 -19.92 -6.31
C ALA A 134 6.09 -18.43 -6.58
N ARG A 135 6.23 -17.54 -5.59
CA ARG A 135 6.12 -16.09 -5.76
C ARG A 135 7.14 -15.57 -6.77
N ARG A 136 8.42 -15.94 -6.63
CA ARG A 136 9.51 -15.46 -7.49
C ARG A 136 9.31 -15.84 -8.97
N LEU A 137 8.69 -16.98 -9.24
CA LEU A 137 8.46 -17.45 -10.61
C LEU A 137 7.10 -17.01 -11.16
N MET A 138 6.04 -17.15 -10.34
CA MET A 138 4.67 -16.98 -10.79
C MET A 138 4.24 -15.53 -10.87
N TYR A 139 4.75 -14.62 -10.02
CA TYR A 139 4.38 -13.20 -10.11
C TYR A 139 4.84 -12.59 -11.45
N PRO A 140 6.11 -12.71 -11.86
CA PRO A 140 6.52 -12.24 -13.17
C PRO A 140 5.75 -12.94 -14.30
N TYR A 141 5.60 -14.27 -14.24
CA TYR A 141 4.85 -15.04 -15.24
C TYR A 141 3.40 -14.54 -15.39
N SER A 142 2.67 -14.38 -14.28
CA SER A 142 1.29 -13.91 -14.28
C SER A 142 1.17 -12.46 -14.73
N HIS A 143 2.14 -11.61 -14.39
CA HIS A 143 2.19 -10.23 -14.87
C HIS A 143 2.41 -10.16 -16.39
N PHE A 144 3.37 -10.92 -16.94
CA PHE A 144 3.70 -10.91 -18.37
C PHE A 144 2.66 -11.61 -19.25
N LEU A 145 2.03 -12.68 -18.76
CA LEU A 145 1.03 -13.44 -19.54
C LEU A 145 -0.41 -13.08 -19.21
N HIS A 146 -0.62 -12.15 -18.27
CA HIS A 146 -1.94 -11.71 -17.84
C HIS A 146 -2.86 -12.85 -17.36
N ASP A 147 -2.26 -13.94 -16.87
CA ASP A 147 -2.98 -15.11 -16.33
C ASP A 147 -2.59 -15.38 -14.88
N TRP A 148 -3.54 -15.10 -13.99
CA TRP A 148 -3.40 -15.29 -12.55
C TRP A 148 -3.94 -16.63 -12.05
N ARG A 149 -4.67 -17.40 -12.88
CA ARG A 149 -5.35 -18.65 -12.47
C ARG A 149 -4.40 -19.72 -11.91
N PRO A 150 -3.17 -19.92 -12.44
CA PRO A 150 -2.22 -20.84 -11.81
C PRO A 150 -1.88 -20.43 -10.37
N LEU A 151 -1.73 -19.14 -10.11
CA LEU A 151 -1.45 -18.58 -8.79
C LEU A 151 -2.62 -18.81 -7.84
N GLU A 152 -3.85 -18.55 -8.29
CA GLU A 152 -5.08 -18.81 -7.52
C GLU A 152 -5.18 -20.28 -7.08
N ARG A 153 -4.86 -21.23 -7.97
CA ARG A 153 -4.84 -22.67 -7.63
C ARG A 153 -3.78 -23.00 -6.58
N VAL A 154 -2.60 -22.38 -6.65
CA VAL A 154 -1.56 -22.56 -5.63
C VAL A 154 -2.00 -21.94 -4.31
N PHE A 155 -2.58 -20.74 -4.33
CA PHE A 155 -3.12 -20.08 -3.14
C PHE A 155 -4.16 -20.98 -2.45
N ALA A 156 -5.16 -21.45 -3.18
CA ALA A 156 -6.22 -22.30 -2.63
C ALA A 156 -5.67 -23.57 -1.96
N ARG A 157 -4.74 -24.26 -2.62
CA ARG A 157 -4.08 -25.45 -2.04
C ARG A 157 -3.28 -25.11 -0.79
N LYS A 158 -2.58 -23.98 -0.76
CA LYS A 158 -1.77 -23.57 0.40
C LYS A 158 -2.64 -23.12 1.58
N LEU A 159 -3.80 -22.52 1.31
CA LEU A 159 -4.75 -22.12 2.32
C LEU A 159 -5.36 -23.35 3.04
N VAL A 160 -5.78 -24.35 2.27
CA VAL A 160 -6.22 -25.66 2.81
C VAL A 160 -5.10 -26.32 3.62
N LYS A 161 -3.87 -26.36 3.11
CA LYS A 161 -2.71 -26.93 3.85
C LYS A 161 -2.42 -26.22 5.16
N TRP A 162 -2.70 -24.91 5.26
CA TRP A 162 -2.57 -24.21 6.53
C TRP A 162 -3.63 -24.68 7.53
N ALA A 163 -4.89 -24.82 7.11
CA ALA A 163 -5.96 -25.34 7.97
C ALA A 163 -5.66 -26.76 8.48
N GLU A 164 -5.07 -27.62 7.65
CA GLU A 164 -4.64 -28.97 8.01
C GLU A 164 -3.49 -28.97 9.04
N SER A 165 -2.59 -27.99 8.96
CA SER A 165 -1.38 -27.92 9.78
C SER A 165 -1.61 -27.51 11.24
N ASP A 166 -0.50 -27.50 11.99
CA ASP A 166 -0.38 -27.02 13.37
C ASP A 166 0.09 -25.55 13.48
N SER A 167 0.04 -24.80 12.37
CA SER A 167 0.41 -23.39 12.34
C SER A 167 -0.59 -22.54 13.12
N ASP A 168 -0.08 -21.69 14.01
CA ASP A 168 -0.85 -20.79 14.87
C ASP A 168 -1.17 -19.43 14.21
N PHE A 169 -0.48 -19.08 13.12
CA PHE A 169 -0.75 -17.85 12.39
C PHE A 169 -0.56 -17.96 10.88
N LEU A 170 -1.40 -17.27 10.13
CA LEU A 170 -1.28 -17.10 8.68
C LEU A 170 -1.40 -15.63 8.27
N PHE A 171 -0.47 -15.17 7.45
CA PHE A 171 -0.69 -14.00 6.59
C PHE A 171 -0.65 -14.44 5.12
N ALA A 172 -1.78 -14.36 4.42
CA ALA A 172 -1.92 -14.84 3.05
C ALA A 172 -2.38 -13.72 2.13
N VAL A 173 -1.70 -13.53 1.00
CA VAL A 173 -2.05 -12.53 -0.01
C VAL A 173 -2.62 -13.21 -1.25
N PHE A 174 -3.80 -12.78 -1.68
CA PHE A 174 -4.45 -13.17 -2.91
C PHE A 174 -4.37 -12.02 -3.93
N PRO A 175 -3.37 -12.02 -4.83
CA PRO A 175 -3.06 -10.87 -5.69
C PRO A 175 -3.94 -10.74 -6.95
N SER A 176 -4.78 -11.73 -7.21
CA SER A 176 -5.38 -11.90 -8.54
C SER A 176 -6.47 -10.86 -8.86
N VAL A 177 -7.18 -10.35 -7.84
CA VAL A 177 -8.20 -9.30 -8.01
C VAL A 177 -7.55 -8.02 -8.52
N ASP A 178 -6.54 -7.51 -7.83
CA ASP A 178 -5.73 -6.37 -8.26
C ASP A 178 -5.12 -6.60 -9.65
N GLY A 179 -4.45 -7.74 -9.83
CA GLY A 179 -3.79 -8.08 -11.09
C GLY A 179 -4.71 -8.12 -12.32
N PHE A 180 -5.98 -8.53 -12.17
CA PHE A 180 -6.97 -8.41 -13.24
C PHE A 180 -7.57 -7.00 -13.34
N SER A 181 -7.74 -6.30 -12.23
CA SER A 181 -8.33 -4.95 -12.19
C SER A 181 -7.40 -3.88 -12.76
N HIS A 182 -6.09 -4.14 -12.83
CA HIS A 182 -5.16 -3.32 -13.59
C HIS A 182 -5.34 -3.43 -15.10
N LEU A 183 -5.90 -4.54 -15.60
CA LEU A 183 -6.08 -4.80 -17.04
C LEU A 183 -7.52 -4.57 -17.50
N TYR A 184 -8.47 -4.70 -16.57
CA TYR A 184 -9.89 -4.68 -16.84
C TYR A 184 -10.60 -3.81 -15.80
N HIS A 185 -11.78 -3.30 -16.17
CA HIS A 185 -12.64 -2.60 -15.20
C HIS A 185 -12.94 -3.50 -13.98
N PRO A 186 -13.06 -2.97 -12.75
CA PRO A 186 -13.33 -3.77 -11.54
C PRO A 186 -14.59 -4.66 -11.61
N SER A 187 -15.57 -4.30 -12.42
CA SER A 187 -16.80 -5.09 -12.64
C SER A 187 -16.67 -6.14 -13.77
N HIS A 188 -15.51 -6.25 -14.41
CA HIS A 188 -15.30 -7.16 -15.54
C HIS A 188 -15.43 -8.63 -15.10
N PRO A 189 -16.03 -9.53 -15.93
CA PRO A 189 -16.29 -10.92 -15.55
C PRO A 189 -15.07 -11.70 -15.02
N LYS A 190 -13.86 -11.42 -15.55
CA LYS A 190 -12.62 -12.04 -15.05
C LYS A 190 -12.28 -11.63 -13.61
N VAL A 191 -12.50 -10.36 -13.26
CA VAL A 191 -12.29 -9.86 -11.89
C VAL A 191 -13.33 -10.49 -10.96
N LEU A 192 -14.60 -10.51 -11.36
CA LEU A 192 -15.68 -11.12 -10.59
C LEU A 192 -15.46 -12.63 -10.38
N GLU A 193 -14.91 -13.34 -11.36
CA GLU A 193 -14.56 -14.76 -11.21
C GLU A 193 -13.38 -14.97 -10.25
N SER A 194 -12.42 -14.04 -10.21
CA SER A 194 -11.32 -14.09 -9.23
C SER A 194 -11.84 -13.98 -7.79
N TYR A 195 -12.83 -13.12 -7.52
CA TYR A 195 -13.52 -13.10 -6.22
C TYR A 195 -14.20 -14.44 -5.91
N ARG A 196 -14.85 -15.08 -6.88
CA ARG A 196 -15.47 -16.40 -6.67
C ARG A 196 -14.42 -17.50 -6.43
N ASN A 197 -13.27 -17.43 -7.09
CA ASN A 197 -12.14 -18.32 -6.84
C ASN A 197 -11.62 -18.18 -5.41
N PHE A 198 -11.48 -16.94 -4.94
CA PHE A 198 -11.14 -16.65 -3.55
C PHE A 198 -12.17 -17.22 -2.58
N ASP A 199 -13.47 -16.97 -2.80
CA ASP A 199 -14.54 -17.46 -1.93
C ASP A 199 -14.57 -18.99 -1.84
N ARG A 200 -14.37 -19.70 -2.97
CA ARG A 200 -14.22 -21.16 -2.98
C ARG A 200 -13.02 -21.63 -2.16
N ALA A 201 -11.87 -20.95 -2.26
CA ALA A 201 -10.68 -21.27 -1.48
C ALA A 201 -10.90 -21.05 0.02
N LEU A 202 -11.55 -19.93 0.39
CA LEU A 202 -11.94 -19.63 1.75
C LEU A 202 -12.87 -20.72 2.30
N GLY A 203 -13.92 -21.08 1.56
CA GLY A 203 -14.85 -22.14 1.94
C GLY A 203 -14.14 -23.47 2.21
N ALA A 204 -13.22 -23.88 1.33
CA ALA A 204 -12.45 -25.11 1.52
C ALA A 204 -11.60 -25.08 2.80
N MET A 205 -10.98 -23.94 3.12
CA MET A 205 -10.23 -23.76 4.38
C MET A 205 -11.15 -23.85 5.60
N LEU A 206 -12.27 -23.13 5.60
CA LEU A 206 -13.24 -23.11 6.70
C LEU A 206 -13.82 -24.51 6.96
N GLU A 207 -14.09 -25.27 5.90
CA GLU A 207 -14.57 -26.66 6.01
C GLU A 207 -13.56 -27.60 6.67
N VAL A 208 -12.27 -27.45 6.37
CA VAL A 208 -11.21 -28.22 7.06
C VAL A 208 -11.16 -27.87 8.55
N LEU A 209 -11.17 -26.58 8.89
CA LEU A 209 -11.20 -26.14 10.30
C LEU A 209 -12.44 -26.65 11.03
N ARG A 210 -13.60 -26.67 10.36
CA ARG A 210 -14.87 -27.19 10.90
C ARG A 210 -14.77 -28.68 11.19
N LYS A 211 -14.25 -29.48 10.25
CA LYS A 211 -14.04 -30.93 10.41
C LYS A 211 -13.08 -31.25 11.55
N LYS A 212 -12.05 -30.43 11.75
CA LYS A 212 -11.11 -30.53 12.88
C LYS A 212 -11.66 -30.00 14.20
N ARG A 213 -12.87 -29.43 14.21
CA ARG A 213 -13.46 -28.71 15.37
C ARG A 213 -12.60 -27.56 15.88
N GLU A 214 -11.77 -26.96 15.00
CA GLU A 214 -10.87 -25.85 15.32
C GLU A 214 -11.44 -24.49 14.88
N LEU A 215 -12.53 -24.47 14.08
CA LEU A 215 -13.08 -23.24 13.53
C LEU A 215 -13.48 -22.22 14.60
N LYS A 216 -14.11 -22.66 15.70
CA LYS A 216 -14.52 -21.77 16.81
C LYS A 216 -13.33 -21.19 17.58
N ASP A 217 -12.17 -21.85 17.53
CA ASP A 217 -10.94 -21.41 18.20
C ASP A 217 -10.00 -20.65 17.26
N THR A 218 -10.42 -20.38 16.03
CA THR A 218 -9.62 -19.71 15.00
C THR A 218 -10.21 -18.36 14.64
N LEU A 219 -9.44 -17.29 14.84
CA LEU A 219 -9.79 -15.97 14.29
C LEU A 219 -9.49 -15.95 12.79
N VAL A 220 -10.49 -15.66 11.97
CA VAL A 220 -10.31 -15.52 10.52
C VAL A 220 -10.63 -14.08 10.13
N LEU A 221 -9.62 -13.34 9.70
CA LEU A 221 -9.76 -12.00 9.16
C LEU A 221 -9.56 -12.06 7.64
N VAL A 222 -10.52 -11.51 6.90
CA VAL A 222 -10.36 -11.23 5.46
C VAL A 222 -10.32 -9.73 5.30
N VAL A 223 -9.25 -9.23 4.67
CA VAL A 223 -8.97 -7.79 4.55
C VAL A 223 -8.65 -7.43 3.10
N SER A 224 -8.73 -6.14 2.80
CA SER A 224 -8.17 -5.56 1.59
C SER A 224 -7.10 -4.54 1.99
N ASP A 225 -6.01 -4.47 1.24
CA ASP A 225 -4.99 -3.44 1.44
C ASP A 225 -5.39 -2.10 0.82
N HIS A 226 -6.10 -2.09 -0.30
CA HIS A 226 -6.60 -0.88 -0.94
C HIS A 226 -7.81 -1.14 -1.84
N GLY A 227 -8.47 -0.05 -2.24
CA GLY A 227 -9.43 -0.07 -3.34
C GLY A 227 -8.74 0.06 -4.70
N LEU A 228 -9.53 0.35 -5.73
CA LEU A 228 -9.04 0.67 -7.06
C LEU A 228 -10.01 1.64 -7.71
N SER A 229 -9.53 2.57 -8.53
CA SER A 229 -10.36 3.50 -9.30
C SER A 229 -10.01 3.39 -10.78
N PRO A 230 -10.99 3.48 -11.70
CA PRO A 230 -10.70 3.58 -13.11
C PRO A 230 -9.84 4.82 -13.39
N THR A 231 -8.70 4.63 -14.03
CA THR A 231 -7.85 5.73 -14.48
C THR A 231 -8.39 6.27 -15.79
N HIS A 232 -8.75 7.55 -15.83
CA HIS A 232 -9.13 8.25 -17.07
C HIS A 232 -8.10 9.28 -17.52
N THR A 233 -7.31 9.83 -16.59
CA THR A 233 -6.28 10.84 -16.86
C THR A 233 -4.93 10.33 -16.37
N HIS A 234 -3.89 10.49 -17.20
CA HIS A 234 -2.50 10.20 -16.82
C HIS A 234 -1.70 11.50 -16.81
N VAL A 235 -1.10 11.81 -15.66
CA VAL A 235 -0.24 12.99 -15.49
C VAL A 235 1.21 12.55 -15.56
N ASP A 236 1.93 12.96 -16.62
CA ASP A 236 3.38 12.73 -16.73
C ASP A 236 4.14 13.74 -15.86
N LEU A 237 4.08 13.52 -14.55
CA LEU A 237 4.77 14.35 -13.57
C LEU A 237 6.29 14.30 -13.72
N ALA A 238 6.82 13.15 -14.14
CA ALA A 238 8.23 12.96 -14.36
C ALA A 238 8.74 13.82 -15.53
N GLY A 239 8.01 13.84 -16.65
CA GLY A 239 8.26 14.72 -17.80
C GLY A 239 8.18 16.20 -17.40
N PHE A 240 7.09 16.60 -16.74
CA PHE A 240 6.89 17.97 -16.24
C PHE A 240 8.07 18.46 -15.38
N LEU A 241 8.55 17.63 -14.45
CA LEU A 241 9.72 17.96 -13.61
C LEU A 241 11.04 17.91 -14.37
N HIS A 242 11.14 17.05 -15.39
CA HIS A 242 12.35 16.86 -16.17
C HIS A 242 12.69 18.11 -17.00
N GLU A 243 11.70 18.75 -17.59
CA GLU A 243 11.87 19.96 -18.40
C GLU A 243 12.50 21.12 -17.62
N ARG A 244 12.20 21.23 -16.32
CA ARG A 244 12.65 22.36 -15.48
C ARG A 244 13.90 22.05 -14.67
N PHE A 245 13.99 20.83 -14.13
CA PHE A 245 14.97 20.50 -13.09
C PHE A 245 15.84 19.28 -13.44
N GLY A 246 15.49 18.54 -14.49
CA GLY A 246 15.98 17.19 -14.70
C GLY A 246 15.51 16.24 -13.59
N CYS A 247 14.71 15.23 -13.94
CA CYS A 247 14.05 14.36 -12.97
C CYS A 247 14.60 12.93 -12.95
N LEU A 248 14.93 12.42 -11.76
CA LEU A 248 15.12 10.98 -11.49
C LEU A 248 13.75 10.31 -11.33
N TYR A 249 13.42 9.33 -12.17
CA TYR A 249 12.19 8.55 -12.05
C TYR A 249 12.40 7.12 -12.56
N TYR A 250 11.57 6.19 -12.14
CA TYR A 250 11.68 4.80 -12.59
C TYR A 250 11.03 4.60 -13.98
N PRO A 251 11.64 3.82 -14.88
CA PRO A 251 12.84 2.99 -14.69
C PRO A 251 14.18 3.72 -14.89
N LEU A 252 14.16 4.97 -15.39
CA LEU A 252 15.35 5.75 -15.74
C LEU A 252 15.93 6.55 -14.55
N VAL A 253 16.35 5.83 -13.51
CA VAL A 253 16.82 6.44 -12.24
C VAL A 253 18.30 6.86 -12.24
N PHE A 254 19.04 6.56 -13.31
CA PHE A 254 20.45 6.91 -13.48
C PHE A 254 20.62 8.08 -14.43
N LYS A 255 20.20 9.27 -14.00
CA LYS A 255 20.43 10.54 -14.70
C LYS A 255 21.31 11.48 -13.88
N PRO A 256 22.64 11.46 -14.07
CA PRO A 256 23.52 12.44 -13.43
C PRO A 256 23.10 13.87 -13.76
N GLY A 257 23.26 14.80 -12.82
CA GLY A 257 22.88 16.21 -13.02
C GLY A 257 21.41 16.54 -12.69
N ALA A 258 20.52 15.56 -12.58
CA ALA A 258 19.15 15.77 -12.13
C ALA A 258 19.10 16.49 -10.77
N SER A 259 18.22 17.48 -10.65
CA SER A 259 17.98 18.25 -9.42
C SER A 259 16.59 18.00 -8.83
N SER A 260 15.77 17.17 -9.47
CA SER A 260 14.52 16.65 -8.92
C SER A 260 14.45 15.12 -9.01
N ALA A 261 13.56 14.53 -8.24
CA ALA A 261 13.19 13.12 -8.33
C ALA A 261 11.70 12.95 -8.10
N GLU A 262 11.09 12.09 -8.90
CA GLU A 262 9.69 11.69 -8.83
C GLU A 262 9.67 10.21 -8.39
N MET A 263 8.93 9.93 -7.32
CA MET A 263 8.80 8.58 -6.77
C MET A 263 7.32 8.28 -6.58
N VAL A 264 6.69 7.88 -7.69
CA VAL A 264 5.27 7.52 -7.68
C VAL A 264 4.97 6.37 -6.71
N SER A 265 3.89 6.50 -5.94
CA SER A 265 3.36 5.42 -5.11
C SER A 265 1.92 5.12 -5.51
N GLY A 266 1.77 4.15 -6.41
CA GLY A 266 0.49 3.88 -7.07
C GLY A 266 0.26 4.90 -8.17
N ASN A 267 -0.99 5.07 -8.61
CA ASN A 267 -1.34 6.10 -9.60
C ASN A 267 -2.03 7.32 -8.97
N GLY A 268 -2.18 7.35 -7.63
CA GLY A 268 -2.90 8.40 -6.91
C GLY A 268 -2.04 9.33 -6.05
N MET A 269 -0.73 9.10 -5.97
CA MET A 269 0.19 9.95 -5.22
C MET A 269 1.63 9.80 -5.75
N SER A 270 2.39 10.89 -5.72
CA SER A 270 3.83 10.86 -5.97
C SER A 270 4.59 11.72 -4.95
N HIS A 271 5.75 11.22 -4.53
CA HIS A 271 6.72 12.02 -3.78
C HIS A 271 7.64 12.76 -4.74
N ILE A 272 7.69 14.09 -4.60
CA ILE A 272 8.64 14.95 -5.32
C ILE A 272 9.78 15.31 -4.36
N TYR A 273 11.02 14.99 -4.74
CA TYR A 273 12.21 15.37 -4.00
C TYR A 273 12.99 16.40 -4.80
N LEU A 274 13.32 17.52 -4.18
CA LEU A 274 14.12 18.58 -4.79
C LEU A 274 15.49 18.67 -4.14
N LYS A 275 16.50 18.92 -4.96
CA LYS A 275 17.86 19.24 -4.55
C LYS A 275 17.91 20.72 -4.17
N ASN A 276 18.27 21.03 -2.93
CA ASN A 276 18.42 22.40 -2.45
C ASN A 276 19.91 22.70 -2.24
N GLY A 277 20.60 23.09 -3.32
CA GLY A 277 22.07 23.15 -3.42
C GLY A 277 22.74 21.76 -3.42
N THR A 278 22.41 20.93 -2.43
CA THR A 278 22.82 19.52 -2.29
C THR A 278 21.60 18.59 -2.17
N TRP A 279 21.82 17.30 -2.37
CA TRP A 279 20.83 16.27 -2.07
C TRP A 279 20.70 16.03 -0.56
N ARG A 280 21.61 16.52 0.28
CA ARG A 280 21.52 16.35 1.74
C ARG A 280 20.44 17.27 2.33
N GLY A 281 19.69 16.76 3.31
CA GLY A 281 18.67 17.55 4.01
C GLY A 281 17.33 17.66 3.27
N ARG A 282 16.40 18.40 3.86
CA ARG A 282 15.03 18.60 3.33
C ARG A 282 14.97 19.89 2.50
N ALA A 283 14.05 19.93 1.55
CA ALA A 283 13.59 21.19 0.96
C ALA A 283 12.27 21.53 1.67
N PHE A 284 12.13 22.77 2.12
CA PHE A 284 10.93 23.29 2.75
C PHE A 284 10.16 24.18 1.77
N TYR A 285 8.91 24.52 2.09
CA TYR A 285 8.07 25.43 1.30
C TYR A 285 8.81 26.73 0.96
N GLU A 286 9.46 27.33 1.94
CA GLU A 286 10.18 28.59 1.84
C GLU A 286 11.43 28.49 0.94
N ASP A 287 11.92 27.26 0.66
CA ASP A 287 13.02 27.06 -0.29
C ASP A 287 12.52 27.01 -1.75
N ILE A 288 11.21 26.87 -1.98
CA ILE A 288 10.65 26.54 -3.30
C ILE A 288 9.47 27.44 -3.72
N GLU A 289 8.97 28.30 -2.84
CA GLU A 289 7.82 29.18 -3.13
C GLU A 289 8.08 30.09 -4.34
N ASP A 290 9.30 30.60 -4.50
CA ASP A 290 9.68 31.45 -5.63
C ASP A 290 9.83 30.69 -6.96
N LEU A 291 9.84 29.36 -6.96
CA LEU A 291 10.01 28.54 -8.17
C LEU A 291 8.73 28.41 -9.00
N GLN A 292 7.59 28.90 -8.49
CA GLN A 292 6.25 28.74 -9.08
C GLN A 292 5.86 27.27 -9.35
N LEU A 293 6.59 26.32 -8.74
CA LEU A 293 6.40 24.89 -8.99
C LEU A 293 5.05 24.42 -8.45
N LEU A 294 4.66 24.89 -7.27
CA LEU A 294 3.45 24.41 -6.59
C LEU A 294 2.19 24.87 -7.34
N GLU A 295 2.17 26.12 -7.78
CA GLU A 295 1.11 26.72 -8.59
C GLU A 295 0.98 26.00 -9.93
N ASP A 296 2.10 25.69 -10.57
CA ASP A 296 2.08 24.99 -11.86
C ASP A 296 1.67 23.53 -11.74
N LEU A 297 2.02 22.85 -10.64
CA LEU A 297 1.50 21.52 -10.35
C LEU A 297 -0.03 21.54 -10.16
N LEU A 298 -0.56 22.53 -9.45
CA LEU A 298 -2.00 22.67 -9.20
C LEU A 298 -2.81 22.98 -10.47
N LYS A 299 -2.19 23.53 -11.51
CA LYS A 299 -2.80 23.73 -12.83
C LYS A 299 -2.95 22.44 -13.63
N LEU A 300 -2.19 21.39 -13.30
CA LEU A 300 -2.28 20.11 -14.00
C LEU A 300 -3.64 19.45 -13.73
N GLU A 301 -4.30 19.00 -14.80
CA GLU A 301 -5.50 18.19 -14.69
C GLU A 301 -5.15 16.83 -14.05
N GLY A 302 -5.80 16.50 -12.94
CA GLY A 302 -5.50 15.29 -12.15
C GLY A 302 -4.68 15.53 -10.88
N VAL A 303 -4.21 16.76 -10.63
CA VAL A 303 -3.66 17.17 -9.33
C VAL A 303 -4.74 17.90 -8.54
N ASP A 304 -5.12 17.32 -7.39
CA ASP A 304 -6.13 17.88 -6.50
C ASP A 304 -5.50 18.85 -5.48
N PHE A 305 -4.45 18.39 -4.81
CA PHE A 305 -3.65 19.19 -3.89
C PHE A 305 -2.17 18.83 -3.95
N VAL A 306 -1.33 19.73 -3.44
CA VAL A 306 0.10 19.50 -3.22
C VAL A 306 0.41 19.73 -1.74
N ALA A 307 1.14 18.80 -1.12
CA ALA A 307 1.56 18.94 0.28
C ALA A 307 3.08 19.13 0.38
N CYS A 308 3.51 20.12 1.16
CA CYS A 308 4.92 20.41 1.41
C CYS A 308 5.15 20.72 2.89
N ARG A 309 6.39 20.61 3.35
CA ARG A 309 6.73 20.88 4.75
C ARG A 309 7.25 22.31 4.88
N ALA A 310 6.70 23.08 5.82
CA ALA A 310 7.24 24.38 6.20
C ALA A 310 8.40 24.22 7.19
N ARG A 311 9.30 25.20 7.25
CA ARG A 311 10.44 25.19 8.17
C ARG A 311 10.02 25.18 9.64
N GLY A 312 8.87 25.79 9.93
CA GLY A 312 8.21 25.76 11.25
C GLY A 312 7.72 24.38 11.69
N GLY A 313 7.79 23.37 10.82
CA GLY A 313 7.43 21.99 11.15
C GLY A 313 6.04 21.56 10.66
N ALA A 314 5.19 22.53 10.32
CA ALA A 314 3.88 22.31 9.72
C ALA A 314 3.95 21.66 8.33
N ILE A 315 2.85 21.02 7.94
CA ILE A 315 2.61 20.58 6.57
C ILE A 315 1.62 21.56 5.95
N LEU A 316 2.04 22.25 4.89
CA LEU A 316 1.17 23.10 4.09
C LEU A 316 0.56 22.26 2.97
N VAL A 317 -0.76 22.24 2.92
CA VAL A 317 -1.56 21.58 1.88
C VAL A 317 -2.16 22.67 1.00
N LEU A 318 -1.77 22.72 -0.26
CA LEU A 318 -2.23 23.72 -1.21
C LEU A 318 -3.20 23.06 -2.19
N GLY A 319 -4.41 23.61 -2.30
CA GLY A 319 -5.37 23.29 -3.35
C GLY A 319 -5.48 24.45 -4.35
N ARG A 320 -6.32 24.30 -5.37
CA ARG A 320 -6.49 25.33 -6.42
C ARG A 320 -7.09 26.65 -5.93
N ARG A 321 -7.92 26.60 -4.88
CA ARG A 321 -8.69 27.75 -4.37
C ARG A 321 -8.60 27.91 -2.85
N GLY A 322 -7.67 27.22 -2.22
CA GLY A 322 -7.50 27.28 -0.77
C GLY A 322 -6.24 26.57 -0.32
N ARG A 323 -5.89 26.80 0.93
CA ARG A 323 -4.71 26.23 1.57
C ARG A 323 -5.03 25.82 2.98
N ALA A 324 -4.35 24.79 3.47
CA ALA A 324 -4.45 24.34 4.84
C ALA A 324 -3.08 24.16 5.47
N GLU A 325 -3.02 24.34 6.77
CA GLU A 325 -1.87 24.05 7.61
C GLU A 325 -2.23 22.86 8.52
N VAL A 326 -1.34 21.87 8.54
CA VAL A 326 -1.46 20.68 9.39
C VAL A 326 -0.28 20.63 10.35
N LEU A 327 -0.58 20.62 11.64
CA LEU A 327 0.40 20.53 12.72
C LEU A 327 0.07 19.32 13.61
N SER A 328 1.10 18.61 14.05
CA SER A 328 0.93 17.53 15.02
C SER A 328 1.46 17.97 16.37
N GLU A 329 0.57 18.01 17.36
CA GLU A 329 0.87 18.39 18.74
C GLU A 329 0.50 17.23 19.67
N GLY A 330 1.50 16.44 20.06
CA GLY A 330 1.26 15.24 20.87
C GLY A 330 0.42 14.20 20.13
N ASP A 331 -0.78 13.91 20.65
CA ASP A 331 -1.76 12.99 20.08
C ASP A 331 -2.83 13.69 19.20
N ARG A 332 -2.75 15.02 19.10
CA ARG A 332 -3.66 15.85 18.31
C ARG A 332 -3.05 16.28 16.99
N ILE A 333 -3.93 16.46 16.02
CA ILE A 333 -3.67 17.00 14.69
C ILE A 333 -4.48 18.29 14.60
N LEU A 334 -3.78 19.41 14.54
CA LEU A 334 -4.38 20.71 14.24
C LEU A 334 -4.50 20.83 12.72
N TYR A 335 -5.67 21.22 12.26
CA TYR A 335 -5.98 21.43 10.85
C TYR A 335 -6.70 22.77 10.71
N GLU A 336 -6.06 23.73 10.04
CA GLU A 336 -6.64 25.06 9.79
C GLU A 336 -6.55 25.35 8.30
N PHE A 337 -7.64 25.84 7.68
CA PHE A 337 -7.63 26.17 6.26
C PHE A 337 -8.22 27.55 5.96
N GLU A 338 -7.79 28.13 4.85
CA GLU A 338 -8.26 29.38 4.29
C GLU A 338 -8.73 29.16 2.84
N GLY A 339 -9.85 29.78 2.47
CA GLY A 339 -10.50 29.55 1.18
C GLY A 339 -11.26 28.23 1.16
N ASP A 340 -11.16 27.47 0.07
CA ASP A 340 -11.72 26.12 -0.02
C ASP A 340 -10.87 25.13 0.79
N ASP A 341 -11.51 24.20 1.51
CA ASP A 341 -10.84 23.09 2.21
C ASP A 341 -10.15 22.15 1.19
N PRO A 342 -8.81 22.12 1.11
CA PRO A 342 -8.11 21.34 0.10
C PRO A 342 -8.15 19.83 0.35
N LEU A 343 -8.51 19.37 1.55
CA LEU A 343 -8.65 17.95 1.87
C LEU A 343 -10.12 17.50 1.92
N SER A 344 -11.06 18.44 1.77
CA SER A 344 -12.49 18.22 2.03
C SER A 344 -12.73 17.59 3.41
N PHE A 345 -11.93 17.97 4.41
CA PHE A 345 -11.97 17.42 5.77
C PHE A 345 -13.18 17.89 6.57
N GLY A 346 -13.79 19.01 6.16
CA GLY A 346 -15.11 19.46 6.62
C GLY A 346 -15.08 20.43 7.78
N GLY A 347 -13.92 20.96 8.17
CA GLY A 347 -13.81 22.02 9.18
C GLY A 347 -12.44 22.15 9.81
N SER A 348 -12.10 23.37 10.24
CA SER A 348 -10.89 23.62 11.01
C SER A 348 -11.02 23.17 12.48
N GLY A 349 -9.89 22.89 13.11
CA GLY A 349 -9.78 22.66 14.55
C GLY A 349 -8.71 21.65 14.96
N ALA A 350 -8.82 21.19 16.20
CA ALA A 350 -7.95 20.18 16.78
C ALA A 350 -8.66 18.81 16.81
N PHE A 351 -8.04 17.80 16.22
CA PHE A 351 -8.61 16.46 16.09
C PHE A 351 -7.68 15.41 16.69
N SER A 352 -8.23 14.42 17.35
CA SER A 352 -7.51 13.19 17.69
C SER A 352 -7.24 12.36 16.43
N SER A 353 -6.27 11.45 16.52
CA SER A 353 -5.98 10.53 15.41
C SER A 353 -7.18 9.62 15.07
N GLN A 354 -8.05 9.34 16.03
CA GLN A 354 -9.27 8.54 15.81
C GLN A 354 -10.33 9.35 15.05
N GLU A 355 -10.58 10.60 15.44
CA GLU A 355 -11.55 11.46 14.75
C GLU A 355 -11.15 11.70 13.28
N VAL A 356 -9.84 11.81 12.99
CA VAL A 356 -9.33 11.94 11.61
C VAL A 356 -9.61 10.69 10.77
N LEU A 357 -9.64 9.49 11.37
CA LEU A 357 -9.89 8.23 10.66
C LEU A 357 -11.39 7.90 10.53
N GLU A 358 -12.24 8.49 11.36
CA GLU A 358 -13.69 8.27 11.36
C GLU A 358 -14.45 9.20 10.41
N ARG A 359 -13.83 10.33 10.04
CA ARG A 359 -14.29 11.24 8.97
C ARG A 359 -13.89 10.68 7.61
#